data_AF-A0A233RZH0-F1
#
_entry.id   AF-A0A233RZH0-F1
#
_cell.length_a   1.000
_cell.length_b   1.000
_cell.length_c   1.000
_cell.angle_alpha   90.00
_cell.angle_beta   90.00
_cell.angle_gamma   90.00
#
_symmetry.space_group_name_H-M   'P 1'
#
loop_
_entity.id
_entity.type
_entity.pdbx_description
1 polymer ?
#
loop_
_entity_poly.entity_id
_entity_poly.type
_entity_poly.pdbx_seq_one_letter_code
_entity_poly.pdbx_strand_id
1 'polypeptide(L)'
;MYEASGYPPDEARRKAVKNLRGVRAKVRDAVTEADPEGTRLDWHPMSAFRTNPAYQEIHRQLQHRLHTDGDFRAVCNALVSRFLSGRGEEASERQREVCLEYVCAEAPLFLDTPAILKVPSSLNCYHQLLPMAELLYSRGAGLRASRNQGHAIVTPAAQEGVAA
;
A
#
# COMPACT_ATOMS: atom_id res chain seq x y z
N MET A 1 7.85 9.03 -7.35
CA MET A 1 7.10 8.77 -8.60
C MET A 1 7.07 9.99 -9.50
N TYR A 2 6.64 11.19 -9.06
CA TYR A 2 6.66 12.38 -9.93
C TYR A 2 8.03 12.68 -10.57
N GLU A 3 9.12 12.65 -9.80
CA GLU A 3 10.46 12.83 -10.38
C GLU A 3 10.80 11.74 -11.41
N ALA A 4 10.47 10.48 -11.13
CA ALA A 4 10.63 9.37 -12.06
C ALA A 4 9.74 9.48 -13.32
N SER A 5 8.72 10.34 -13.27
CA SER A 5 7.86 10.70 -14.41
C SER A 5 8.32 11.99 -15.11
N GLY A 6 9.52 12.50 -14.80
CA GLY A 6 10.14 13.64 -15.50
C GLY A 6 9.88 15.02 -14.88
N TYR A 7 9.19 15.11 -13.74
CA TYR A 7 9.01 16.39 -13.06
C TYR A 7 10.30 16.83 -12.35
N PRO A 8 10.70 18.12 -12.44
CA PRO A 8 11.79 18.66 -11.62
C PRO A 8 11.52 18.48 -10.12
N PRO A 9 12.55 18.31 -9.27
CA PRO A 9 12.37 18.01 -7.84
C PRO A 9 11.42 18.97 -7.10
N ASP A 10 11.55 20.28 -7.34
CA ASP A 10 10.68 21.28 -6.72
C ASP A 10 9.22 21.16 -7.15
N GLU A 11 8.97 20.87 -8.42
CA GLU A 11 7.61 20.67 -8.94
C GLU A 11 7.02 19.35 -8.42
N ALA A 12 7.81 18.27 -8.43
CA ALA A 12 7.43 16.98 -7.88
C ALA A 12 7.02 17.10 -6.40
N ARG A 13 7.83 17.82 -5.60
CA ARG A 13 7.52 18.13 -4.21
C ARG A 13 6.24 18.94 -4.07
N ARG A 14 6.07 20.01 -4.86
CA ARG A 14 4.86 20.85 -4.83
C ARG A 14 3.60 20.04 -5.14
N LYS A 15 3.65 19.19 -6.16
CA LYS A 15 2.55 18.28 -6.54
C LYS A 15 2.25 17.26 -5.45
N ALA A 16 3.28 16.61 -4.88
CA ALA A 16 3.11 15.67 -3.78
C ALA A 16 2.44 16.33 -2.58
N VAL A 17 2.92 17.51 -2.15
CA VAL A 17 2.32 18.24 -1.02
C VAL A 17 0.87 18.61 -1.30
N LYS A 18 0.57 19.14 -2.50
CA LYS A 18 -0.80 19.50 -2.89
C LYS A 18 -1.74 18.30 -2.80
N ASN A 19 -1.34 17.16 -3.38
CA ASN A 19 -2.18 15.96 -3.43
C ASN A 19 -2.34 15.32 -2.05
N LEU A 20 -1.26 15.26 -1.26
CA LEU A 20 -1.30 14.75 0.12
C LEU A 20 -2.17 15.61 1.03
N ARG A 21 -2.16 16.94 0.88
CA ARG A 21 -3.06 17.83 1.62
C ARG A 21 -4.52 17.56 1.26
N GLY A 22 -4.81 17.41 -0.04
CA GLY A 22 -6.16 17.14 -0.53
C GLY A 22 -6.72 15.81 -0.01
N VAL A 23 -5.97 14.72 -0.13
CA VAL A 23 -6.43 13.41 0.37
C VAL A 23 -6.54 13.39 1.89
N ARG A 24 -5.60 14.01 2.62
CA ARG A 24 -5.64 14.08 4.08
C ARG A 24 -6.89 14.79 4.58
N ALA A 25 -7.22 15.95 4.00
CA ALA A 25 -8.43 16.68 4.38
C ALA A 25 -9.67 15.82 4.16
N LYS A 26 -9.83 15.25 2.96
CA LYS A 26 -10.98 14.39 2.63
C LYS A 26 -11.13 13.18 3.56
N VAL A 27 -10.04 12.47 3.84
CA VAL A 27 -10.07 11.30 4.73
C VAL A 27 -10.42 11.71 6.15
N ARG A 28 -9.77 12.75 6.68
CA ARG A 28 -10.07 13.24 8.04
C ARG A 28 -11.52 13.67 8.15
N ASP A 29 -12.01 14.46 7.19
CA ASP A 29 -13.37 14.99 7.23
C ASP A 29 -14.39 13.85 7.17
N ALA A 30 -14.16 12.83 6.32
CA ALA A 30 -14.99 11.62 6.26
C ALA A 30 -14.95 10.79 7.55
N VAL A 31 -13.78 10.66 8.21
CA VAL A 31 -13.66 9.98 9.50
C VAL A 31 -14.42 10.72 10.59
N THR A 32 -14.25 12.05 10.68
CA THR A 32 -14.98 12.89 11.65
C THR A 32 -16.48 12.87 11.41
N GLU A 33 -16.94 12.86 10.16
CA GLU A 33 -18.37 12.76 9.84
C GLU A 33 -18.95 11.40 10.25
N ALA A 34 -18.22 10.31 9.98
CA ALA A 34 -18.68 8.95 10.26
C ALA A 34 -18.57 8.55 11.75
N ASP A 35 -17.63 9.13 12.50
CA ASP A 35 -17.42 8.89 13.93
C ASP A 35 -16.99 10.19 14.65
N PRO A 36 -17.94 11.09 14.95
CA PRO A 36 -17.63 12.39 15.57
C PRO A 36 -16.99 12.28 16.95
N GLU A 37 -17.23 11.19 17.67
CA GLU A 37 -16.67 10.93 18.99
C GLU A 37 -15.27 10.32 18.93
N GLY A 38 -14.83 9.84 17.76
CA GLY A 38 -13.49 9.30 17.52
C GLY A 38 -13.21 8.00 18.30
N THR A 39 -14.22 7.16 18.49
CA THR A 39 -14.14 5.96 19.34
C THR A 39 -13.77 4.70 18.58
N ARG A 40 -14.01 4.66 17.27
CA ARG A 40 -13.95 3.46 16.42
C ARG A 40 -13.17 3.68 15.12
N LEU A 41 -13.12 4.90 14.60
CA LEU A 41 -12.43 5.25 13.37
C LEU A 41 -11.27 6.19 13.65
N ASP A 42 -10.12 5.89 13.02
CA ASP A 42 -8.95 6.74 13.04
C ASP A 42 -8.32 6.79 11.64
N TRP A 43 -7.47 7.78 11.41
CA TRP A 43 -6.69 7.91 10.19
C TRP A 43 -5.23 8.17 10.52
N HIS A 44 -4.34 7.54 9.75
CA HIS A 44 -2.91 7.77 9.89
C HIS A 44 -2.27 7.96 8.53
N PRO A 45 -1.38 8.97 8.37
CA PRO A 45 -0.48 8.96 7.24
C PRO A 45 0.50 7.78 7.42
N MET A 46 0.80 7.04 6.35
CA MET A 46 1.72 5.89 6.44
C MET A 46 3.07 6.26 7.05
N SER A 47 3.54 7.49 6.82
CA SER A 47 4.78 8.00 7.41
C SER A 47 4.79 8.01 8.95
N ALA A 48 3.63 8.00 9.61
CA ALA A 48 3.54 7.90 11.08
C ALA A 48 4.05 6.56 11.61
N PHE A 49 4.01 5.49 10.80
CA PHE A 49 4.51 4.17 11.20
C PHE A 49 6.02 4.02 11.06
N ARG A 50 6.76 5.02 10.53
CA ARG A 50 8.21 4.93 10.31
C ARG A 50 9.02 4.69 11.59
N THR A 51 8.48 5.08 12.75
CA THR A 51 9.11 4.87 14.07
C THR A 51 8.49 3.69 14.83
N ASN A 52 7.48 3.01 14.27
CA ASN A 52 6.87 1.85 14.90
C ASN A 52 7.83 0.64 14.78
N PRO A 53 8.22 0.00 15.91
CA PRO A 53 9.20 -1.10 15.87
C PRO A 53 8.76 -2.31 15.04
N ALA A 54 7.48 -2.67 15.08
CA ALA A 54 6.96 -3.79 14.29
C ALA A 54 7.01 -3.48 12.79
N TYR A 55 6.62 -2.26 12.41
CA TYR A 55 6.74 -1.78 11.03
C TYR A 55 8.21 -1.81 10.56
N GLN A 56 9.13 -1.27 11.37
CA GLN A 56 10.56 -1.22 11.03
C GLN A 56 11.16 -2.61 10.84
N GLU A 57 10.81 -3.55 11.71
CA GLU A 57 11.33 -4.90 11.65
C GLU A 57 10.84 -5.63 10.39
N ILE A 58 9.53 -5.57 10.10
CA ILE A 58 8.97 -6.18 8.89
C ILE A 58 9.56 -5.53 7.63
N HIS A 59 9.67 -4.20 7.60
CA HIS A 59 10.26 -3.48 6.49
C HIS A 59 11.73 -3.88 6.28
N ARG A 60 12.52 -3.99 7.36
CA ARG A 60 13.92 -4.42 7.31
C ARG A 60 14.05 -5.84 6.76
N GLN A 61 13.20 -6.77 7.21
CA GLN A 61 13.19 -8.15 6.71
C GLN A 61 12.85 -8.20 5.21
N LEU A 62 11.88 -7.40 4.77
CA LEU A 62 11.51 -7.30 3.36
C LEU A 62 12.67 -6.80 2.50
N GLN A 63 13.32 -5.72 2.92
CA GLN A 63 14.50 -5.17 2.24
C GLN A 63 15.64 -6.20 2.20
N HIS A 64 15.91 -6.89 3.31
CA HIS A 64 16.92 -7.94 3.34
C HIS A 64 16.63 -9.05 2.32
N ARG A 65 15.39 -9.54 2.24
CA ARG A 65 14.98 -10.56 1.27
C ARG A 65 15.11 -10.06 -0.18
N LEU A 66 14.73 -8.82 -0.48
CA LEU A 66 14.93 -8.26 -1.83
C LEU A 66 16.40 -8.27 -2.26
N HIS A 67 17.32 -8.13 -1.32
CA HIS A 67 18.76 -8.18 -1.59
C HIS A 67 19.32 -9.60 -1.66
N THR A 68 18.81 -10.55 -0.86
CA THR A 68 19.41 -11.88 -0.72
C THR A 68 18.67 -13.01 -1.45
N ASP A 69 17.43 -12.79 -1.85
CA ASP A 69 16.55 -13.79 -2.48
C ASP A 69 16.19 -13.34 -3.91
N GLY A 70 16.89 -13.92 -4.89
CA GLY A 70 16.72 -13.59 -6.30
C GLY A 70 15.34 -13.92 -6.85
N ASP A 71 14.73 -15.01 -6.36
CA ASP A 71 13.39 -15.43 -6.78
C ASP A 71 12.35 -14.47 -6.22
N PHE A 72 12.47 -14.11 -4.94
CA PHE A 72 11.62 -13.10 -4.33
C PHE A 72 11.69 -11.76 -5.08
N ARG A 73 12.91 -11.31 -5.40
CA ARG A 73 13.11 -10.09 -6.19
C ARG A 73 12.47 -10.18 -7.58
N ALA A 74 12.60 -11.32 -8.25
CA ALA A 74 11.98 -11.54 -9.56
C ALA A 74 10.45 -11.42 -9.48
N VAL A 75 9.82 -11.99 -8.45
CA VAL A 75 8.37 -11.84 -8.26
C VAL A 75 8.01 -10.38 -7.99
N CYS A 76 8.69 -9.69 -7.08
CA CYS A 76 8.45 -8.26 -6.83
C CYS A 76 8.56 -7.42 -8.10
N ASN A 77 9.55 -7.68 -8.95
CA ASN A 77 9.72 -7.00 -10.24
C ASN A 77 8.57 -7.29 -11.22
N ALA A 78 8.08 -8.53 -11.28
CA ALA A 78 6.93 -8.88 -12.11
C ALA A 78 5.66 -8.15 -11.64
N LEU A 79 5.45 -8.05 -10.32
CA LEU A 79 4.34 -7.30 -9.73
C LEU A 79 4.40 -5.80 -10.03
N VAL A 80 5.59 -5.19 -9.88
CA VAL A 80 5.82 -3.78 -10.24
C VAL A 80 5.55 -3.55 -11.73
N SER A 81 5.98 -4.48 -12.59
CA SER A 81 5.72 -4.41 -14.03
C SER A 81 4.22 -4.38 -14.33
N ARG A 82 3.44 -5.29 -13.72
CA ARG A 82 1.98 -5.36 -13.88
C ARG A 82 1.27 -4.11 -13.35
N PHE A 83 1.76 -3.55 -12.25
CA PHE A 83 1.21 -2.31 -11.68
C PHE A 83 1.45 -1.11 -12.59
N LEU A 84 2.63 -1.03 -13.22
CA LEU A 84 2.99 0.09 -14.08
C LEU A 84 2.45 -0.05 -15.52
N SER A 85 2.23 -1.28 -16.02
CA SER A 85 1.75 -1.53 -17.38
C SER A 85 0.32 -1.03 -17.64
N GLY A 86 -0.48 -0.80 -16.59
CA GLY A 86 -1.81 -0.18 -16.71
C GLY A 86 -1.79 1.27 -17.25
N ARG A 87 -0.61 1.85 -17.46
CA ARG A 87 -0.41 3.22 -17.95
C ARG A 87 -0.16 3.33 -19.46
N GLY A 88 -0.13 2.23 -20.20
CA GLY A 88 -0.03 2.21 -21.67
C GLY A 88 1.39 2.41 -22.25
N GLU A 89 2.33 2.93 -21.46
CA GLU A 89 3.75 3.05 -21.82
C GLU A 89 4.61 2.09 -21.00
N GLU A 90 5.71 1.60 -21.58
CA GLU A 90 6.70 0.84 -20.82
C GLU A 90 7.35 1.71 -19.76
N ALA A 91 7.24 1.29 -18.50
CA ALA A 91 7.83 2.03 -17.41
C ALA A 91 9.35 1.97 -17.41
N SER A 92 9.97 3.12 -17.23
CA SER A 92 11.43 3.25 -17.12
C SER A 92 11.97 2.50 -15.89
N GLU A 93 13.25 2.17 -15.91
CA GLU A 93 13.93 1.53 -14.77
C GLU A 93 13.76 2.35 -13.48
N ARG A 94 13.91 3.67 -13.57
CA ARG A 94 13.70 4.57 -12.43
C ARG A 94 12.26 4.54 -11.90
N GLN A 95 11.26 4.41 -12.76
CA GLN A 95 9.86 4.28 -12.33
C GLN A 95 9.63 2.95 -11.61
N ARG A 96 10.26 1.87 -12.09
CA ARG A 96 10.21 0.54 -11.47
C ARG A 96 10.84 0.54 -10.08
N GLU A 97 12.03 1.12 -9.93
CA GLU A 97 12.70 1.27 -8.63
C GLU A 97 11.84 2.02 -7.62
N VAL A 98 11.35 3.20 -8.00
CA VAL A 98 10.54 4.02 -7.10
C VAL A 98 9.18 3.38 -6.80
N CYS A 99 8.62 2.63 -7.75
CA CYS A 99 7.42 1.84 -7.49
C CYS A 99 7.70 0.72 -6.49
N LEU A 100 8.84 0.03 -6.62
CA LEU A 100 9.23 -1.02 -5.68
C LEU A 100 9.43 -0.44 -4.27
N GLU A 101 10.10 0.71 -4.14
CA GLU A 101 10.25 1.41 -2.86
C GLU A 101 8.89 1.74 -2.22
N TYR A 102 7.95 2.27 -3.01
CA TYR A 102 6.60 2.59 -2.55
C TYR A 102 5.86 1.34 -2.05
N VAL A 103 5.90 0.28 -2.86
CA VAL A 103 5.27 -1.01 -2.58
C VAL A 103 5.86 -1.66 -1.32
N CYS A 104 7.17 -1.54 -1.12
CA CYS A 104 7.83 -2.02 0.09
C CYS A 104 7.45 -1.23 1.35
N ALA A 105 7.21 0.08 1.21
CA ALA A 105 6.75 0.91 2.32
C ALA A 105 5.32 0.52 2.76
N GLU A 106 4.46 0.09 1.84
CA GLU A 106 3.10 -0.34 2.19
C GLU A 106 3.04 -1.78 2.72
N ALA A 107 3.93 -2.66 2.26
CA ALA A 107 3.92 -4.08 2.57
C ALA A 107 3.74 -4.46 4.05
N PRO A 108 4.34 -3.77 5.05
CA PRO A 108 4.13 -4.09 6.45
C PRO A 108 2.65 -4.08 6.88
N LEU A 109 1.84 -3.16 6.34
CA LEU A 109 0.40 -3.08 6.62
C LEU A 109 -0.41 -4.18 5.89
N PHE A 110 0.16 -4.80 4.86
CA PHE A 110 -0.42 -5.98 4.21
C PHE A 110 0.04 -7.30 4.84
N LEU A 111 1.12 -7.26 5.63
CA LEU A 111 1.75 -8.43 6.25
C LEU A 111 1.28 -8.65 7.68
N ASP A 112 1.33 -7.62 8.52
CA ASP A 112 1.04 -7.77 9.95
C ASP A 112 0.57 -6.45 10.59
N THR A 113 -0.55 -5.92 10.09
CA THR A 113 -1.25 -4.83 10.78
C THR A 113 -1.60 -5.19 12.23
N PRO A 114 -1.95 -6.44 12.60
CA PRO A 114 -2.12 -6.84 14.00
C PRO A 114 -0.93 -6.46 14.89
N ALA A 115 0.30 -6.73 14.47
CA ALA A 115 1.50 -6.36 15.21
C ALA A 115 1.75 -4.84 15.26
N ILE A 116 1.42 -4.12 14.19
CA ILE A 116 1.66 -2.67 14.04
C ILE A 116 0.66 -1.86 14.88
N LEU A 117 -0.63 -2.17 14.77
CA LEU A 117 -1.73 -1.46 15.43
C LEU A 117 -2.18 -2.10 16.75
N LYS A 118 -1.55 -3.19 17.18
CA LYS A 118 -1.85 -3.91 18.42
C LYS A 118 -3.30 -4.38 18.50
N VAL A 119 -3.80 -4.94 17.40
CA VAL A 119 -5.15 -5.53 17.30
C VAL A 119 -5.07 -7.05 17.17
N PRO A 120 -6.09 -7.82 17.60
CA PRO A 120 -6.06 -9.29 17.52
C PRO A 120 -5.95 -9.82 16.09
N SER A 121 -6.63 -9.15 15.15
CA SER A 121 -6.66 -9.47 13.72
C SER A 121 -6.96 -8.22 12.91
N SER A 122 -6.62 -8.24 11.62
CA SER A 122 -6.87 -7.12 10.70
C SER A 122 -7.22 -7.59 9.30
N LEU A 123 -8.13 -6.87 8.65
CA LEU A 123 -8.46 -7.04 7.23
C LEU A 123 -8.04 -5.77 6.49
N ASN A 124 -7.08 -5.88 5.59
CA ASN A 124 -6.66 -4.76 4.74
C ASN A 124 -7.57 -4.70 3.50
N CYS A 125 -8.36 -3.63 3.38
CA CYS A 125 -9.35 -3.46 2.32
C CYS A 125 -8.84 -2.53 1.21
N TYR A 126 -8.98 -2.93 -0.04
CA TYR A 126 -8.65 -2.10 -1.20
C TYR A 126 -9.65 -2.31 -2.34
N HIS A 127 -9.75 -1.36 -3.27
CA HIS A 127 -10.74 -1.43 -4.37
C HIS A 127 -10.25 -2.24 -5.58
N GLN A 128 -8.99 -2.69 -5.55
CA GLN A 128 -8.36 -3.52 -6.56
C GLN A 128 -7.54 -4.61 -5.88
N LEU A 129 -7.35 -5.74 -6.56
CA LEU A 129 -6.40 -6.74 -6.10
C LEU A 129 -5.01 -6.11 -6.11
N LEU A 130 -4.37 -5.99 -4.94
CA LEU A 130 -2.96 -5.62 -4.92
C LEU A 130 -2.16 -6.76 -5.55
N PRO A 131 -1.28 -6.50 -6.53
CA PRO A 131 -0.43 -7.54 -7.10
C PRO A 131 0.35 -8.30 -6.02
N MET A 132 0.76 -7.63 -4.93
CA MET A 132 1.44 -8.29 -3.81
C MET A 132 0.55 -9.22 -2.98
N ALA A 133 -0.78 -9.03 -2.98
CA ALA A 133 -1.68 -9.91 -2.24
C ALA A 133 -1.60 -11.35 -2.77
N GLU A 134 -1.44 -11.55 -4.08
CA GLU A 134 -1.24 -12.90 -4.65
C GLU A 134 0.01 -13.57 -4.06
N LEU A 135 1.10 -12.84 -3.87
CA LEU A 135 2.34 -13.37 -3.28
C LEU A 135 2.21 -13.59 -1.76
N LEU A 136 1.58 -12.67 -1.03
CA LEU A 136 1.51 -12.70 0.43
C LEU A 136 0.53 -13.74 0.98
N TYR A 137 -0.54 -14.03 0.24
CA TYR A 137 -1.64 -14.90 0.68
C TYR A 137 -1.69 -16.25 -0.07
N SER A 138 -0.71 -16.56 -0.94
CA SER A 138 -0.61 -17.85 -1.62
C SER A 138 -0.08 -18.98 -0.72
N ARG A 139 -0.42 -20.23 -1.05
CA ARG A 139 0.11 -21.42 -0.36
C ARG A 139 1.60 -21.61 -0.68
N GLY A 140 2.39 -22.14 0.27
CA GLY A 140 3.82 -22.44 0.10
C GLY A 140 4.74 -21.79 1.15
N ALA A 141 6.04 -22.08 1.07
CA ALA A 141 7.07 -21.45 1.91
C ALA A 141 7.47 -20.08 1.34
N GLY A 142 7.80 -19.10 2.19
CA GLY A 142 8.23 -17.76 1.77
C GLY A 142 7.73 -16.64 2.69
N LEU A 143 7.83 -15.39 2.23
CA LEU A 143 7.22 -14.24 2.90
C LEU A 143 5.69 -14.40 2.89
N ARG A 144 5.06 -14.41 4.07
CA ARG A 144 3.61 -14.60 4.23
C ARG A 144 3.05 -13.57 5.19
N ALA A 145 1.81 -13.18 4.93
CA ALA A 145 1.06 -12.42 5.90
C ALA A 145 0.91 -13.24 7.20
N SER A 146 0.86 -12.53 8.33
CA SER A 146 0.50 -13.10 9.63
C SER A 146 -0.81 -13.89 9.50
N ARG A 147 -0.93 -14.98 10.25
CA ARG A 147 -2.17 -15.79 10.27
C ARG A 147 -3.42 -15.00 10.69
N ASN A 148 -3.22 -13.84 11.33
CA ASN A 148 -4.27 -12.93 11.79
C ASN A 148 -4.49 -11.73 10.84
N GLN A 149 -3.80 -11.71 9.69
CA GLN A 149 -3.92 -10.69 8.68
C GLN A 149 -4.66 -11.26 7.46
N GLY A 150 -5.65 -10.51 6.97
CA GLY A 150 -6.36 -10.82 5.72
C GLY A 150 -6.32 -9.66 4.73
N HIS A 151 -6.75 -9.94 3.49
CA HIS A 151 -6.97 -8.93 2.46
C HIS A 151 -8.35 -9.11 1.83
N ALA A 152 -9.05 -8.01 1.57
CA ALA A 152 -10.33 -8.00 0.88
C ALA A 152 -10.36 -6.95 -0.22
N ILE A 153 -10.96 -7.33 -1.35
CA ILE A 153 -11.29 -6.40 -2.42
C ILE A 153 -12.69 -5.87 -2.15
N VAL A 154 -12.84 -4.55 -2.00
CA VAL A 154 -14.10 -3.88 -1.72
C VAL A 154 -14.41 -2.91 -2.84
N THR A 155 -15.43 -3.22 -3.64
CA THR A 155 -15.92 -2.37 -4.72
C THR A 155 -17.31 -1.84 -4.40
N PRO A 156 -17.69 -0.64 -4.88
CA PRO A 156 -19.07 -0.20 -4.77
C PRO A 156 -20.02 -1.25 -5.35
N ALA A 157 -21.15 -1.50 -4.67
CA ALA A 157 -22.22 -2.27 -5.27
C ALA A 157 -22.69 -1.54 -6.54
N ALA A 158 -22.96 -2.29 -7.62
CA ALA A 158 -23.68 -1.71 -8.74
C ALA A 158 -25.01 -1.14 -8.20
N GLN A 159 -25.34 0.10 -8.52
CA GLN A 159 -26.67 0.63 -8.19
C GLN A 159 -27.70 -0.29 -8.85
N GLU A 160 -28.48 -1.00 -8.04
CA GLU A 160 -29.71 -1.61 -8.54
C GLU A 160 -30.57 -0.48 -9.13
N GLY A 161 -31.00 -0.69 -10.37
CA GLY A 161 -31.52 0.36 -11.23
C GLY A 161 -32.63 1.18 -10.60
N VAL A 162 -32.57 2.49 -10.81
CA VAL A 162 -33.77 3.32 -10.89
C VAL A 162 -34.57 2.77 -12.07
N ALA A 163 -35.57 1.94 -11.79
CA ALA A 163 -36.58 1.57 -12.77
C ALA A 163 -37.31 2.85 -13.20
N ALA A 164 -37.32 3.05 -14.52
CA ALA A 164 -38.00 4.14 -15.21
C ALA A 164 -39.53 4.09 -15.04
#